data_AF-A0A150NFA9-F1
#
_entry.id   AF-A0A150NFA9-F1
#
_cell.length_a   1.000
_cell.length_b   1.000
_cell.length_c   1.000
_cell.angle_alpha   90.00
_cell.angle_beta   90.00
_cell.angle_gamma   90.00
#
_symmetry.space_group_name_H-M   'P 1'
#
loop_
_entity.id
_entity.type
_entity.pdbx_description
1 polymer ?
#
loop_
_entity_poly.entity_id
_entity_poly.type
_entity_poly.pdbx_seq_one_letter_code
_entity_poly.pdbx_strand_id
1 'polypeptide(L)'
;MMFSIHEELERLSQKYRFFASKEAFKQSLKFQLQEKFRVEENKRFHDYLIDLWVEEPESGRQYAICLMNKLARVTIKQNGQTIELKHHGAQDQGRYDFLAQVEKLERITMGRRNVYGIVVLLTNDHLYWTEPMRPNTVDCEFRIHENRIITGELKWQERASAGTKKNRDAPIFIKGRYQLKWHHYSTINQDKHGEFRYVAVHVGDVYS
;
A
#
# COMPACT_ATOMS: atom_id res chain seq x y z
N MET A 1 18.65 -13.92 -7.93
CA MET A 1 17.44 -13.30 -8.53
C MET A 1 17.16 -12.03 -7.74
N MET A 2 17.01 -10.88 -8.42
CA MET A 2 16.74 -9.60 -7.74
C MET A 2 15.31 -9.59 -7.18
N PHE A 3 15.10 -9.06 -5.98
CA PHE A 3 13.77 -8.97 -5.38
C PHE A 3 12.85 -8.04 -6.19
N SER A 4 11.65 -8.52 -6.51
CA SER A 4 10.60 -7.76 -7.19
C SER A 4 9.27 -7.96 -6.48
N ILE A 5 8.72 -6.90 -5.88
CA ILE A 5 7.42 -6.99 -5.22
C ILE A 5 6.28 -7.29 -6.21
N HIS A 6 6.40 -6.84 -7.45
CA HIS A 6 5.40 -7.10 -8.49
C HIS A 6 5.29 -8.57 -8.83
N GLU A 7 6.44 -9.24 -9.05
CA GLU A 7 6.49 -10.69 -9.31
C GLU A 7 5.96 -11.49 -8.11
N GLU A 8 6.30 -11.07 -6.90
CA GLU A 8 5.83 -11.74 -5.69
C GLU A 8 4.31 -11.54 -5.49
N LEU A 9 3.75 -10.36 -5.78
CA LEU A 9 2.30 -10.16 -5.72
C LEU A 9 1.56 -10.90 -6.84
N GLU A 10 2.13 -10.99 -8.04
CA GLU A 10 1.56 -11.80 -9.13
C GLU A 10 1.50 -13.27 -8.74
N ARG A 11 2.60 -13.83 -8.21
CA ARG A 11 2.64 -15.20 -7.70
C ARG A 11 1.64 -15.42 -6.55
N LEU A 12 1.52 -14.44 -5.66
CA LEU A 12 0.59 -14.51 -4.53
C LEU A 12 -0.87 -14.54 -5.00
N SER A 13 -1.21 -13.79 -6.06
CA SER A 13 -2.56 -13.74 -6.63
C SER A 13 -3.04 -15.07 -7.22
N GLN A 14 -2.11 -15.94 -7.64
CA GLN A 14 -2.43 -17.30 -8.11
C GLN A 14 -2.85 -18.22 -6.96
N LYS A 15 -2.35 -17.96 -5.74
CA LYS A 15 -2.69 -18.72 -4.52
C LYS A 15 -3.91 -18.14 -3.81
N TYR A 16 -3.96 -16.81 -3.71
CA TYR A 16 -4.97 -16.07 -2.94
C TYR A 16 -5.55 -14.94 -3.78
N ARG A 17 -6.81 -15.09 -4.19
CA ARG A 17 -7.51 -14.07 -4.98
C ARG A 17 -7.79 -12.81 -4.17
N PHE A 18 -7.96 -12.89 -2.86
CA PHE A 18 -8.18 -11.73 -1.99
C PHE A 18 -7.70 -12.01 -0.57
N PHE A 19 -7.65 -10.96 0.25
CA PHE A 19 -7.40 -11.07 1.68
C PHE A 19 -8.48 -10.33 2.46
N ALA A 20 -9.00 -10.95 3.50
CA ALA A 20 -10.01 -10.35 4.38
C ALA A 20 -9.42 -9.37 5.41
N SER A 21 -8.09 -9.31 5.54
CA SER A 21 -7.40 -8.40 6.45
C SER A 21 -5.97 -8.13 6.01
N LYS A 22 -5.39 -7.03 6.53
CA LYS A 22 -3.96 -6.74 6.39
C LYS A 22 -3.09 -7.87 6.95
N GLU A 23 -3.48 -8.45 8.09
CA GLU A 23 -2.68 -9.49 8.74
C GLU A 23 -2.62 -10.77 7.90
N ALA A 24 -3.75 -11.20 7.32
CA ALA A 24 -3.76 -12.33 6.40
C ALA A 24 -2.86 -12.08 5.18
N PHE A 25 -2.94 -10.88 4.59
CA PHE A 25 -2.06 -10.49 3.49
C PHE A 25 -0.58 -10.51 3.90
N LYS A 26 -0.24 -9.92 5.05
CA LYS A 26 1.13 -9.87 5.59
C LYS A 26 1.70 -11.27 5.81
N GLN A 27 0.95 -12.14 6.47
CA GLN A 27 1.41 -13.50 6.75
C GLN A 27 1.61 -14.31 5.46
N SER A 28 0.67 -14.25 4.51
CA SER A 28 0.82 -14.98 3.24
C SER A 28 2.00 -14.46 2.40
N LEU A 29 2.21 -13.14 2.33
CA LEU A 29 3.38 -12.58 1.64
C LEU A 29 4.68 -12.97 2.35
N LYS A 30 4.74 -12.88 3.69
CA LYS A 30 5.89 -13.31 4.49
C LYS A 30 6.30 -14.75 4.19
N PHE A 31 5.36 -15.70 4.31
CA PHE A 31 5.65 -17.12 4.05
C PHE A 31 6.20 -17.33 2.65
N GLN A 32 5.62 -16.65 1.66
CA GLN A 32 6.07 -16.74 0.28
C GLN A 32 7.50 -16.18 0.09
N LEU A 33 7.83 -15.07 0.74
CA LEU A 33 9.15 -14.45 0.65
C LEU A 33 10.23 -15.27 1.38
N GLN A 34 9.87 -15.95 2.47
CA GLN A 34 10.79 -16.81 3.22
C GLN A 34 11.33 -18.01 2.42
N GLU A 35 10.71 -18.34 1.28
CA GLU A 35 11.24 -19.36 0.36
C GLU A 35 12.59 -18.95 -0.27
N LYS A 36 12.88 -17.64 -0.35
CA LYS A 36 14.06 -17.09 -1.05
C LYS A 36 14.86 -16.08 -0.23
N PHE A 37 14.23 -15.42 0.74
CA PHE A 37 14.78 -14.27 1.45
C PHE A 37 14.73 -14.48 2.96
N ARG A 38 15.59 -13.77 3.71
CA ARG A 38 15.43 -13.65 5.16
C ARG A 38 14.37 -12.61 5.44
N VAL A 39 13.37 -12.94 6.25
CA VAL A 39 12.23 -12.06 6.52
C VAL A 39 11.99 -11.95 8.02
N GLU A 40 12.00 -10.72 8.52
CA GLU A 40 11.61 -10.35 9.89
C GLU A 40 10.28 -9.60 9.86
N GLU A 41 9.30 -10.00 10.66
CA GLU A 41 8.00 -9.32 10.73
C GLU A 41 7.97 -8.31 11.89
N ASN A 42 7.18 -7.25 11.72
CA ASN A 42 6.99 -6.23 12.76
C ASN A 42 8.33 -5.67 13.28
N LYS A 43 9.32 -5.52 12.40
CA LYS A 43 10.64 -5.02 12.78
C LYS A 43 10.51 -3.60 13.29
N ARG A 44 10.99 -3.37 14.51
CA ARG A 44 11.12 -2.03 15.07
C ARG A 44 12.41 -1.41 14.54
N PHE A 45 12.28 -0.30 13.83
CA PHE A 45 13.41 0.48 13.34
C PHE A 45 13.28 1.91 13.90
N HIS A 46 14.02 2.20 14.97
CA HIS A 46 13.80 3.38 15.81
C HIS A 46 12.34 3.43 16.29
N ASP A 47 11.63 4.53 16.06
CA ASP A 47 10.23 4.72 16.45
C ASP A 47 9.22 4.11 15.46
N TYR A 48 9.71 3.56 14.34
CA TYR A 48 8.86 3.01 13.29
C TYR A 48 8.68 1.51 13.42
N LEU A 49 7.44 1.07 13.21
CA LEU A 49 7.10 -0.33 13.00
C LEU A 49 6.99 -0.60 11.48
N ILE A 50 7.70 -1.63 11.02
CA ILE A 50 7.71 -2.07 9.63
C ILE A 50 7.06 -3.45 9.56
N ASP A 51 6.09 -3.63 8.64
CA ASP A 51 5.32 -4.87 8.57
C ASP A 51 6.23 -6.05 8.23
N LEU A 52 7.09 -5.91 7.21
CA LEU A 52 8.10 -6.90 6.82
C LEU A 52 9.44 -6.23 6.51
N TRP A 53 10.52 -6.80 7.03
CA TRP A 53 11.89 -6.47 6.67
C TRP A 53 12.51 -7.66 5.94
N VAL A 54 12.87 -7.45 4.67
CA VAL A 54 13.34 -8.52 3.78
C VAL A 54 14.82 -8.27 3.47
N GLU A 55 15.66 -9.28 3.64
CA GLU A 55 17.09 -9.23 3.31
C GLU A 55 17.39 -10.24 2.19
N GLU A 56 18.00 -9.74 1.12
CA GLU A 56 18.57 -10.54 0.03
C GLU A 56 19.90 -11.16 0.49
N PRO A 57 20.01 -12.50 0.57
CA PRO A 57 21.23 -13.14 1.12
C PRO A 57 22.51 -12.86 0.34
N GLU A 58 22.42 -12.77 -1.00
CA GLU A 58 23.59 -12.64 -1.87
C GLU A 58 24.08 -11.18 -1.98
N SER A 59 23.16 -10.23 -2.10
CA SER A 59 23.48 -8.82 -2.35
C SER A 59 23.61 -8.00 -1.06
N GLY A 60 23.04 -8.48 0.06
CA GLY A 60 22.90 -7.74 1.30
C GLY A 60 21.92 -6.56 1.21
N ARG A 61 21.14 -6.45 0.12
CA ARG A 61 20.06 -5.45 0.01
C ARG A 61 18.94 -5.78 0.98
N GLN A 62 18.37 -4.73 1.55
CA GLN A 62 17.30 -4.81 2.54
C GLN A 62 16.11 -3.99 2.09
N TYR A 63 14.92 -4.53 2.26
CA TYR A 63 13.66 -3.89 1.89
C TYR A 63 12.75 -3.78 3.10
N ALA A 64 12.47 -2.54 3.50
CA ALA A 64 11.45 -2.21 4.49
C ALA A 64 10.09 -2.12 3.79
N ILE A 65 9.18 -3.05 4.06
CA ILE A 65 7.89 -3.15 3.39
C ILE A 65 6.77 -2.76 4.37
N CYS A 66 5.96 -1.78 3.96
CA CYS A 66 4.74 -1.38 4.66
C CYS A 66 3.53 -1.81 3.85
N LEU A 67 2.62 -2.56 4.46
CA LEU A 67 1.46 -3.13 3.81
C LEU A 67 0.19 -2.44 4.29
N MET A 68 -0.73 -2.23 3.36
CA MET A 68 -2.07 -1.75 3.63
C MET A 68 -3.09 -2.61 2.91
N ASN A 69 -4.22 -2.83 3.58
CA ASN A 69 -5.37 -3.50 3.01
C ASN A 69 -6.64 -2.70 3.34
N LYS A 70 -7.30 -2.19 2.31
CA LYS A 70 -8.55 -1.43 2.43
C LYS A 70 -9.63 -2.16 1.62
N LEU A 71 -10.80 -2.33 2.20
CA LEU A 71 -11.84 -3.15 1.61
C LEU A 71 -13.11 -2.34 1.36
N ALA A 72 -13.67 -2.47 0.17
CA ALA A 72 -15.07 -2.18 -0.08
C ALA A 72 -15.90 -3.43 0.19
N ARG A 73 -17.16 -3.23 0.61
CA ARG A 73 -18.08 -4.34 0.85
C ARG A 73 -18.31 -5.12 -0.44
N VAL A 74 -18.07 -6.42 -0.39
CA VAL A 74 -18.41 -7.36 -1.45
C VAL A 74 -18.77 -8.70 -0.84
N THR A 75 -19.76 -9.35 -1.43
CA THR A 75 -20.18 -10.70 -1.05
C THR A 75 -19.58 -11.68 -2.04
N ILE A 76 -18.79 -12.63 -1.53
CA ILE A 76 -18.08 -13.61 -2.34
C ILE A 76 -18.75 -14.96 -2.13
N LYS A 77 -19.18 -15.59 -3.23
CA LYS A 77 -19.67 -16.97 -3.22
C LYS A 77 -18.54 -17.89 -3.71
N GLN A 78 -17.95 -18.66 -2.79
CA GLN A 78 -16.85 -19.58 -3.11
C GLN A 78 -17.10 -20.94 -2.45
N ASN A 79 -17.07 -22.02 -3.24
CA ASN A 79 -17.25 -23.41 -2.76
C ASN A 79 -18.51 -23.61 -1.90
N GLY A 80 -19.63 -22.98 -2.29
CA GLY A 80 -20.90 -23.04 -1.53
C GLY A 80 -20.92 -22.20 -0.26
N GLN A 81 -19.82 -21.53 0.11
CA GLN A 81 -19.76 -20.60 1.22
C GLN A 81 -19.98 -19.16 0.76
N THR A 82 -20.60 -18.36 1.62
CA THR A 82 -20.74 -16.92 1.43
C THR A 82 -19.80 -16.19 2.38
N ILE A 83 -18.84 -15.44 1.83
CA ILE A 83 -17.88 -14.63 2.58
C ILE A 83 -18.25 -13.17 2.37
N GLU A 84 -18.45 -12.43 3.45
CA GLU A 84 -18.69 -10.99 3.40
C GLU A 84 -17.44 -10.22 3.81
N LEU A 85 -16.91 -9.42 2.88
CA LEU A 85 -15.82 -8.52 3.19
C LEU A 85 -16.36 -7.24 3.82
N LYS A 86 -15.79 -6.86 4.97
CA LYS A 86 -16.20 -5.68 5.73
C LYS A 86 -15.67 -4.42 5.08
N HIS A 87 -16.50 -3.39 4.98
CA HIS A 87 -16.09 -2.11 4.42
C HIS A 87 -15.17 -1.34 5.38
N HIS A 88 -13.99 -0.95 4.89
CA HIS A 88 -13.07 -0.01 5.52
C HIS A 88 -13.26 1.38 4.87
N GLY A 89 -14.34 2.08 5.22
CA GLY A 89 -14.63 3.43 4.71
C GLY A 89 -13.56 4.48 5.06
N ALA A 90 -13.92 5.77 4.95
CA ALA A 90 -13.00 6.90 5.14
C ALA A 90 -11.78 6.85 4.18
N GLN A 91 -12.07 6.83 2.88
CA GLN A 91 -11.04 6.78 1.84
C GLN A 91 -10.10 7.98 1.92
N ASP A 92 -10.59 9.15 2.31
CA ASP A 92 -9.79 10.35 2.56
C ASP A 92 -8.67 10.08 3.58
N GLN A 93 -9.01 9.51 4.73
CA GLN A 93 -8.04 9.11 5.76
C GLN A 93 -7.13 7.97 5.27
N GLY A 94 -7.68 6.99 4.55
CA GLY A 94 -6.90 5.88 4.02
C GLY A 94 -5.82 6.32 3.02
N ARG A 95 -6.11 7.35 2.22
CA ARG A 95 -5.16 7.96 1.29
C ARG A 95 -4.04 8.72 2.02
N TYR A 96 -4.40 9.51 3.03
CA TYR A 96 -3.43 10.14 3.92
C TYR A 96 -2.51 9.07 4.55
N ASP A 97 -3.09 8.02 5.14
CA ASP A 97 -2.34 6.97 5.83
C ASP A 97 -1.33 6.27 4.90
N PHE A 98 -1.70 6.07 3.63
CA PHE A 98 -0.82 5.50 2.60
C PHE A 98 0.38 6.39 2.30
N LEU A 99 0.14 7.68 2.05
CA LEU A 99 1.21 8.64 1.76
C LEU A 99 2.12 8.87 2.97
N ALA A 100 1.57 8.79 4.18
CA ALA A 100 2.35 8.83 5.41
C ALA A 100 3.30 7.62 5.54
N GLN A 101 2.95 6.44 4.99
CA GLN A 101 3.90 5.33 4.89
C GLN A 101 5.02 5.64 3.90
N VAL A 102 4.75 6.36 2.81
CA VAL A 102 5.78 6.74 1.82
C VAL A 102 6.80 7.68 2.47
N GLU A 103 6.33 8.75 3.12
CA GLU A 103 7.20 9.66 3.90
C GLU A 103 8.01 8.90 4.98
N LYS A 104 7.35 7.97 5.70
CA LYS A 104 8.03 7.12 6.70
C LYS A 104 9.20 6.36 6.07
N LEU A 105 8.99 5.74 4.91
CA LEU A 105 10.03 4.97 4.24
C LEU A 105 11.10 5.87 3.60
N GLU A 106 10.78 7.09 3.17
CA GLU A 106 11.81 8.07 2.77
C GLU A 106 12.77 8.36 3.93
N ARG A 107 12.23 8.56 5.14
CA ARG A 107 13.05 8.79 6.34
C ARG A 107 13.92 7.59 6.70
N ILE A 108 13.39 6.37 6.53
CA ILE A 108 14.12 5.13 6.83
C ILE A 108 15.22 4.85 5.80
N THR A 109 15.01 5.16 4.53
CA THR A 109 16.00 4.88 3.46
C THR A 109 17.05 5.99 3.35
N MET A 110 16.73 7.22 3.77
CA MET A 110 17.63 8.37 3.68
C MET A 110 19.02 8.10 4.27
N GLY A 111 20.05 8.28 3.44
CA GLY A 111 21.46 8.11 3.82
C GLY A 111 21.94 6.65 3.91
N ARG A 112 21.12 5.66 3.53
CA ARG A 112 21.44 4.23 3.65
C ARG A 112 21.57 3.60 2.26
N ARG A 113 22.77 3.09 1.94
CA ARG A 113 23.09 2.59 0.57
C ARG A 113 22.41 1.27 0.19
N ASN A 114 22.02 0.45 1.18
CA ASN A 114 21.47 -0.89 0.96
C ASN A 114 20.07 -1.08 1.56
N VAL A 115 19.39 0.00 1.97
CA VAL A 115 18.04 -0.08 2.54
C VAL A 115 17.08 0.66 1.62
N TYR A 116 16.09 -0.08 1.14
CA TYR A 116 15.05 0.38 0.23
C TYR A 116 13.69 0.25 0.92
N GLY A 117 12.72 1.05 0.47
CA GLY A 117 11.38 1.10 1.03
C GLY A 117 10.35 0.69 -0.02
N ILE A 118 9.34 -0.09 0.38
CA ILE A 118 8.19 -0.39 -0.46
C ILE A 118 6.91 -0.20 0.34
N VAL A 119 6.03 0.68 -0.15
CA VAL A 119 4.65 0.79 0.37
C VAL A 119 3.72 0.09 -0.59
N VAL A 120 2.94 -0.87 -0.10
CA VAL A 120 1.93 -1.58 -0.90
C VAL A 120 0.55 -1.33 -0.33
N LEU A 121 -0.38 -0.89 -1.17
CA LEU A 121 -1.81 -0.91 -0.87
C LEU A 121 -2.50 -1.92 -1.78
N LEU A 122 -3.18 -2.91 -1.19
CA LEU A 122 -4.05 -3.85 -1.90
C LEU A 122 -5.51 -3.58 -1.51
N THR A 123 -6.38 -3.39 -2.50
CA THR A 123 -7.78 -3.01 -2.26
C THR A 123 -8.71 -3.40 -3.41
N ASN A 124 -10.00 -3.55 -3.11
CA ASN A 124 -11.10 -3.64 -4.09
C ASN A 124 -11.97 -2.38 -4.15
N ASP A 125 -11.56 -1.32 -3.46
CA ASP A 125 -12.26 -0.04 -3.50
C ASP A 125 -11.75 0.83 -4.64
N HIS A 126 -12.48 0.83 -5.75
CA HIS A 126 -12.12 1.58 -6.96
C HIS A 126 -11.93 3.08 -6.75
N LEU A 127 -12.46 3.64 -5.66
CA LEU A 127 -12.28 5.05 -5.33
C LEU A 127 -10.81 5.41 -5.01
N TYR A 128 -9.94 4.44 -4.75
CA TYR A 128 -8.51 4.70 -4.58
C TYR A 128 -7.78 4.90 -5.91
N TRP A 129 -8.11 4.11 -6.95
CA TRP A 129 -7.41 4.17 -8.25
C TRP A 129 -8.13 4.97 -9.33
N THR A 130 -9.40 5.33 -9.11
CA THR A 130 -10.18 6.12 -10.06
C THR A 130 -9.99 7.62 -9.80
N GLU A 131 -9.80 8.39 -10.87
CA GLU A 131 -9.74 9.84 -10.79
C GLU A 131 -11.06 10.41 -10.24
N PRO A 132 -11.02 11.36 -9.29
CA PRO A 132 -12.25 11.86 -8.69
C PRO A 132 -13.05 12.70 -9.70
N MET A 133 -14.36 12.46 -9.78
CA MET A 133 -15.26 13.31 -10.58
C MET A 133 -15.28 14.77 -10.12
N ARG A 134 -14.99 15.04 -8.84
CA ARG A 134 -14.92 16.38 -8.26
C ARG A 134 -13.48 16.62 -7.76
N PRO A 135 -12.70 17.51 -8.37
CA PRO A 135 -11.30 17.71 -7.99
C PRO A 135 -11.16 18.41 -6.62
N ASN A 136 -12.10 19.28 -6.28
CA ASN A 136 -12.07 20.05 -5.04
C ASN A 136 -12.68 19.22 -3.90
N THR A 137 -12.02 18.15 -3.47
CA THR A 137 -12.30 17.45 -2.19
C THR A 137 -11.33 17.88 -1.10
N VAL A 138 -11.64 17.57 0.16
CA VAL A 138 -10.81 17.99 1.29
C VAL A 138 -9.45 17.29 1.35
N ASP A 139 -9.36 16.14 0.71
CA ASP A 139 -8.19 15.27 0.57
C ASP A 139 -7.58 15.32 -0.84
N CYS A 140 -7.86 16.35 -1.64
CA CYS A 140 -7.45 16.40 -3.05
C CYS A 140 -5.93 16.23 -3.25
N GLU A 141 -5.12 16.74 -2.34
CA GLU A 141 -3.66 16.58 -2.38
C GLU A 141 -3.22 15.15 -2.05
N PHE A 142 -4.02 14.39 -1.28
CA PHE A 142 -3.75 13.01 -0.92
C PHE A 142 -4.25 12.00 -1.97
N ARG A 143 -4.77 12.45 -3.10
CA ARG A 143 -5.29 11.53 -4.12
C ARG A 143 -4.20 10.58 -4.62
N ILE A 144 -4.56 9.31 -4.77
CA ILE A 144 -3.66 8.24 -5.21
C ILE A 144 -4.18 7.50 -6.44
N HIS A 145 -4.98 8.16 -7.28
CA HIS A 145 -5.54 7.53 -8.47
C HIS A 145 -4.45 7.17 -9.49
N GLU A 146 -4.84 6.37 -10.48
CA GLU A 146 -3.99 5.98 -11.60
C GLU A 146 -3.27 7.19 -12.22
N ASN A 147 -1.97 7.01 -12.50
CA ASN A 147 -1.08 8.01 -13.07
C ASN A 147 -0.84 9.28 -12.26
N ARG A 148 -1.41 9.43 -11.05
CA ARG A 148 -1.15 10.59 -10.20
C ARG A 148 0.33 10.63 -9.82
N ILE A 149 0.93 11.81 -9.95
CA ILE A 149 2.28 12.07 -9.45
C ILE A 149 2.17 12.67 -8.05
N ILE A 150 2.84 12.06 -7.08
CA ILE A 150 2.97 12.56 -5.70
C ILE A 150 4.37 13.11 -5.46
N THR A 151 4.45 14.30 -4.87
CA THR A 151 5.69 15.01 -4.56
C THR A 151 5.37 16.26 -3.72
N GLY A 152 6.34 16.77 -2.97
CA GLY A 152 6.23 18.01 -2.22
C GLY A 152 5.46 17.88 -0.90
N GLU A 153 4.98 19.02 -0.42
CA GLU A 153 4.10 19.10 0.75
C GLU A 153 2.66 18.80 0.35
N LEU A 154 2.02 17.87 1.04
CA LEU A 154 0.63 17.47 0.85
C LEU A 154 -0.15 17.73 2.13
N LYS A 155 -1.24 18.50 2.05
CA LYS A 155 -2.05 18.90 3.19
C LYS A 155 -3.54 18.71 2.95
N TRP A 156 -4.25 18.59 4.07
CA TRP A 156 -5.69 18.72 4.06
C TRP A 156 -6.09 20.14 3.62
N GLN A 157 -7.16 20.24 2.84
CA GLN A 157 -7.78 21.53 2.59
C GLN A 157 -8.30 22.13 3.91
N GLU A 158 -8.33 23.45 4.01
CA GLU A 158 -8.68 24.17 5.24
C GLU A 158 -10.04 23.72 5.80
N ARG A 159 -11.02 23.53 4.92
CA ARG A 159 -12.39 23.09 5.24
C ARG A 159 -12.53 21.64 5.71
N ALA A 160 -11.47 20.83 5.78
CA ALA A 160 -11.59 19.49 6.35
C ALA A 160 -11.91 19.57 7.84
N SER A 161 -12.86 18.74 8.28
CA SER A 161 -13.32 18.75 9.68
C SER A 161 -12.27 18.21 10.64
N ALA A 162 -12.33 18.60 11.92
CA ALA A 162 -11.46 18.06 12.96
C ALA A 162 -11.58 16.52 13.10
N GLY A 163 -12.78 15.96 12.88
CA GLY A 163 -12.99 14.51 12.89
C GLY A 163 -12.26 13.81 11.74
N THR A 164 -12.26 14.42 10.55
CA THR A 164 -11.53 13.92 9.37
C THR A 164 -10.02 13.92 9.62
N LYS A 165 -9.50 15.00 10.22
CA LYS A 165 -8.06 15.18 10.44
C LYS A 165 -7.53 14.53 11.72
N LYS A 166 -8.38 14.00 12.61
CA LYS A 166 -7.96 13.45 13.91
C LYS A 166 -6.79 12.47 13.76
N ASN A 167 -5.67 12.78 14.42
CA ASN A 167 -4.38 12.06 14.37
C ASN A 167 -3.69 12.06 12.98
N ARG A 168 -4.10 12.97 12.10
CA ARG A 168 -3.69 13.13 10.70
C ARG A 168 -3.60 14.62 10.33
N ASP A 169 -3.44 15.49 11.32
CA ASP A 169 -3.44 16.94 11.12
C ASP A 169 -2.14 17.45 10.48
N ALA A 170 -1.05 16.69 10.64
CA ALA A 170 0.25 17.06 10.11
C ALA A 170 0.26 16.98 8.56
N PRO A 171 0.95 17.91 7.87
CA PRO A 171 1.23 17.74 6.45
C PRO A 171 2.17 16.55 6.22
N ILE A 172 2.05 15.94 5.04
CA ILE A 172 2.93 14.86 4.58
C ILE A 172 3.96 15.48 3.64
N PHE A 173 5.24 15.22 3.88
CA PHE A 173 6.32 15.69 3.01
C PHE A 173 6.91 14.54 2.20
N ILE A 174 6.74 14.60 0.88
CA ILE A 174 7.31 13.64 -0.08
C ILE A 174 8.48 14.32 -0.79
N LYS A 175 9.71 13.93 -0.45
CA LYS A 175 10.93 14.48 -1.07
C LYS A 175 11.13 13.97 -2.50
N GLY A 176 10.73 12.74 -2.75
CA GLY A 176 10.78 12.13 -4.06
C GLY A 176 9.67 12.62 -4.99
N ARG A 177 9.64 12.02 -6.18
CA ARG A 177 8.60 12.21 -7.17
C ARG A 177 8.17 10.83 -7.68
N TYR A 178 6.97 10.40 -7.32
CA TYR A 178 6.49 9.05 -7.63
C TYR A 178 5.26 9.12 -8.51
N GLN A 179 5.30 8.48 -9.68
CA GLN A 179 4.10 8.25 -10.48
C GLN A 179 3.42 6.97 -9.99
N LEU A 180 2.18 7.10 -9.53
CA LEU A 180 1.40 5.97 -9.01
C LEU A 180 0.86 5.15 -10.18
N LYS A 181 1.21 3.86 -10.19
CA LYS A 181 0.76 2.87 -11.16
C LYS A 181 -0.03 1.79 -10.43
N TRP A 182 -1.29 1.63 -10.78
CA TRP A 182 -2.12 0.55 -10.27
C TRP A 182 -2.03 -0.66 -11.17
N HIS A 183 -1.83 -1.80 -10.53
CA HIS A 183 -1.73 -3.08 -11.17
C HIS A 183 -2.94 -3.93 -10.80
N HIS A 184 -3.41 -4.71 -11.77
CA HIS A 184 -4.39 -5.74 -11.51
C HIS A 184 -3.81 -6.77 -10.53
N TYR A 185 -4.55 -7.11 -9.48
CA TYR A 185 -4.21 -8.21 -8.58
C TYR A 185 -5.03 -9.45 -8.93
N SER A 186 -6.35 -9.31 -8.94
CA SER A 186 -7.26 -10.42 -9.22
C SER A 186 -8.68 -9.91 -9.52
N THR A 187 -9.51 -10.80 -10.08
CA THR A 187 -10.96 -10.63 -10.17
C THR A 187 -11.64 -11.80 -9.46
N ILE A 188 -12.45 -11.52 -8.44
CA ILE A 188 -13.22 -12.55 -7.72
C ILE A 188 -14.59 -12.82 -8.38
N ASN A 189 -15.21 -11.78 -8.95
CA ASN A 189 -16.47 -11.84 -9.69
C ASN A 189 -16.63 -10.55 -10.53
N GLN A 190 -17.72 -10.45 -11.29
CA GLN A 190 -18.03 -9.26 -12.11
C GLN A 190 -18.82 -8.19 -11.35
N ASP A 191 -19.06 -8.36 -10.05
CA ASP A 191 -19.82 -7.41 -9.26
C ASP A 191 -19.01 -6.14 -9.00
N LYS A 192 -19.72 -5.08 -8.57
CA LYS A 192 -19.08 -3.87 -8.05
C LYS A 192 -18.16 -4.27 -6.87
N HIS A 193 -16.88 -3.88 -6.94
CA HIS A 193 -15.83 -4.26 -5.99
C HIS A 193 -15.35 -5.73 -6.08
N GLY A 194 -15.64 -6.40 -7.20
CA GLY A 194 -15.10 -7.72 -7.53
C GLY A 194 -13.66 -7.71 -8.08
N GLU A 195 -13.16 -6.54 -8.49
CA GLU A 195 -11.78 -6.36 -8.93
C GLU A 195 -10.91 -5.90 -7.76
N PHE A 196 -9.79 -6.59 -7.55
CA PHE A 196 -8.73 -6.17 -6.64
C PHE A 196 -7.56 -5.62 -7.45
N ARG A 197 -7.03 -4.49 -6.98
CA ARG A 197 -5.83 -3.86 -7.52
C ARG A 197 -4.86 -3.54 -6.41
N TYR A 198 -3.60 -3.37 -6.78
CA TYR A 198 -2.58 -2.86 -5.89
C TYR A 198 -1.77 -1.72 -6.52
N VAL A 199 -1.20 -0.89 -5.67
CA VAL A 199 -0.15 0.08 -6.03
C VAL A 199 1.04 -0.18 -5.12
N ALA A 200 2.25 -0.14 -5.70
CA ALA A 200 3.51 -0.26 -4.97
C ALA A 200 4.36 0.99 -5.23
N VAL A 201 4.79 1.67 -4.17
CA VAL A 201 5.70 2.81 -4.24
C VAL A 201 7.06 2.40 -3.72
N HIS A 202 8.06 2.47 -4.59
CA HIS A 202 9.46 2.18 -4.31
C HIS A 202 10.19 3.45 -3.86
N VAL A 203 10.92 3.36 -2.76
CA VAL A 203 11.63 4.48 -2.13
C VAL A 203 13.09 4.11 -1.91
N GLY A 204 14.01 5.03 -2.21
CA GLY A 204 15.45 4.80 -2.08
C GLY A 204 16.07 4.05 -3.27
N ASP A 205 15.26 3.65 -4.26
CA ASP A 205 15.78 3.16 -5.53
C ASP A 205 16.37 4.33 -6.34
N VAL A 206 17.56 4.13 -6.90
CA VAL A 206 18.30 5.14 -7.69
C VAL A 206 17.68 5.30 -9.10
N TYR A 207 16.65 4.54 -9.42
CA TYR A 207 16.00 4.51 -10.73
C TYR A 207 14.47 4.63 -10.55
N SER A 208 13.99 5.87 -10.37
CA SER A 208 12.59 6.24 -10.55
C SER A 208 12.49 7.39 -11.53
#